data_AF-A0A3B9DSE4-F1
#
_entry.id   AF-A0A3B9DSE4-F1
#
_cell.length_a   1.000
_cell.length_b   1.000
_cell.length_c   1.000
_cell.angle_alpha   90.00
_cell.angle_beta   90.00
_cell.angle_gamma   90.00
#
_symmetry.space_group_name_H-M   'P 1'
#
loop_
_entity.id
_entity.type
_entity.pdbx_description
1 polymer ?
#
loop_
_entity_poly.entity_id
_entity_poly.type
_entity_poly.pdbx_seq_one_letter_code
_entity_poly.pdbx_strand_id
1 'polypeptide(L)'
;MLKTGTMGVLGLGLGGCATTGSSRESSLVLAPVRVSWDRIIRTTVGLRPHRPSGFVLRAERLDAKTVIHNYGHGGSGMSLSWGTGFMAAEIAEQQEERRAAVIGCGVVGLTTARQLQRRGFDVTIYAMAVPPDTTSNMSLAGFTPTSGLVETAQRTRAWDAQFRRAVEIAYKQLQLLVGPKYGITWMNGYSMQAAPPANASVRPTPPSAPSPPRRQSLLPQELRTGSVTLGPGEHPFPTPYVSYRPAIRIEPSIYLDALVEDVLLFGGDIVIRKFDTQR
;
A
#
# COMPACT_ATOMS: atom_id res chain seq x y z
N MET A 1 -78.36 28.52 9.70
CA MET A 1 -78.19 29.62 8.73
C MET A 1 -77.19 29.17 7.69
N LEU A 2 -77.68 28.91 6.47
CA LEU A 2 -76.89 28.64 5.28
C LEU A 2 -76.05 29.87 4.90
N LYS A 3 -74.82 29.68 4.46
CA LYS A 3 -74.28 30.33 3.26
C LYS A 3 -73.37 29.37 2.49
N THR A 4 -73.93 28.93 1.38
CA THR A 4 -73.34 28.34 0.18
C THR A 4 -72.35 29.31 -0.50
N GLY A 5 -71.37 28.79 -1.24
CA GLY A 5 -70.57 29.60 -2.17
C GLY A 5 -69.30 28.92 -2.71
N THR A 6 -69.39 28.43 -3.94
CA THR A 6 -68.49 27.59 -4.76
C THR A 6 -67.36 28.31 -5.52
N MET A 7 -66.48 27.48 -6.13
CA MET A 7 -65.46 27.73 -7.18
C MET A 7 -64.08 28.23 -6.70
N GLY A 8 -62.94 27.61 -6.97
CA GLY A 8 -62.57 26.59 -7.96
C GLY A 8 -61.67 27.20 -9.04
N VAL A 9 -60.34 27.12 -8.88
CA VAL A 9 -59.36 27.09 -9.99
C VAL A 9 -58.15 26.26 -9.57
N LEU A 10 -57.91 25.17 -10.28
CA LEU A 10 -56.66 24.41 -10.33
C LEU A 10 -55.61 25.26 -11.05
N GLY A 11 -54.58 25.69 -10.34
CA GLY A 11 -53.35 26.24 -10.92
C GLY A 11 -52.24 25.18 -10.89
N LEU A 12 -52.12 24.40 -11.97
CA LEU A 12 -50.96 23.55 -12.24
C LEU A 12 -49.75 24.43 -12.59
N GLY A 13 -48.97 24.79 -11.59
CA GLY A 13 -47.65 25.38 -11.78
C GLY A 13 -46.62 24.28 -12.01
N LEU A 14 -46.35 23.95 -13.27
CA LEU A 14 -45.17 23.19 -13.70
C LEU A 14 -43.91 24.01 -13.37
N GLY A 15 -43.37 23.83 -12.17
CA GLY A 15 -42.03 24.26 -11.81
C GLY A 15 -41.04 23.41 -12.61
N GLY A 16 -40.61 23.94 -13.75
CA GLY A 16 -39.68 23.29 -14.66
C GLY A 16 -38.46 22.76 -13.93
N CYS A 17 -38.07 21.53 -14.27
CA CYS A 17 -36.74 21.03 -14.01
C CYS A 17 -35.75 22.00 -14.68
N ALA A 18 -35.20 22.93 -13.90
CA ALA A 18 -33.98 23.58 -14.27
C ALA A 18 -32.96 22.44 -14.43
N THR A 19 -32.60 22.13 -15.67
CA THR A 19 -31.33 21.50 -15.96
C THR A 19 -30.31 22.39 -15.29
N THR A 20 -29.74 21.93 -14.19
CA THR A 20 -28.51 22.51 -13.65
C THR A 20 -27.54 22.43 -14.82
N GLY A 21 -27.32 23.57 -15.47
CA GLY A 21 -26.35 23.69 -16.55
C GLY A 21 -25.07 23.04 -16.05
N SER A 22 -24.51 22.17 -16.90
CA SER A 22 -23.19 21.58 -16.72
C SER A 22 -22.30 22.63 -16.08
N SER A 23 -21.99 22.43 -14.79
CA SER A 23 -21.04 23.27 -14.09
C SER A 23 -19.77 23.13 -14.90
N ARG A 24 -19.40 24.19 -15.64
CA ARG A 24 -18.14 24.31 -16.35
C ARG A 24 -17.06 23.65 -15.48
N GLU A 25 -16.57 22.51 -15.95
CA GLU A 25 -15.68 21.63 -15.19
C GLU A 25 -14.53 22.48 -14.65
N SER A 26 -14.39 22.52 -13.33
CA SER A 26 -13.29 23.23 -12.71
C SER A 26 -12.00 22.54 -13.14
N SER A 27 -11.23 23.18 -14.01
CA SER A 27 -9.91 22.70 -14.42
C SER A 27 -9.07 22.44 -13.18
N LEU A 28 -8.40 21.30 -13.10
CA LEU A 28 -7.51 21.00 -12.00
C LEU A 28 -6.37 22.02 -11.95
N VAL A 29 -6.27 22.77 -10.85
CA VAL A 29 -5.18 23.74 -10.64
C VAL A 29 -4.10 23.10 -9.77
N LEU A 30 -2.91 22.87 -10.34
CA LEU A 30 -1.75 22.35 -9.62
C LEU A 30 -0.61 23.36 -9.65
N ALA A 31 0.09 23.51 -8.52
CA ALA A 31 1.32 24.27 -8.49
C ALA A 31 2.41 23.54 -9.31
N PRO A 32 3.14 24.23 -10.21
CA PRO A 32 4.24 23.62 -10.93
C PRO A 32 5.34 23.12 -9.98
N VAL A 33 5.79 21.88 -10.17
CA VAL A 33 6.93 21.34 -9.43
C VAL A 33 8.21 21.92 -10.03
N ARG A 34 9.01 22.60 -9.21
CA ARG A 34 10.32 23.15 -9.62
C ARG A 34 11.38 22.04 -9.59
N VAL A 35 11.57 21.36 -10.72
CA VAL A 35 12.58 20.30 -10.89
C VAL A 35 13.79 20.85 -11.62
N SER A 36 14.98 20.74 -11.02
CA SER A 36 16.25 21.13 -11.65
C SER A 36 17.42 20.42 -10.96
N TRP A 37 18.54 20.22 -11.68
CA TRP A 37 19.72 19.51 -11.19
C TRP A 37 20.39 20.19 -9.99
N ASP A 38 20.38 21.52 -9.94
CA ASP A 38 20.89 22.33 -8.81
C ASP A 38 20.06 22.16 -7.53
N ARG A 39 18.85 21.58 -7.64
CA ARG A 39 17.95 21.30 -6.51
C ARG A 39 18.12 19.89 -5.95
N ILE A 40 19.05 19.10 -6.48
CA ILE A 40 19.41 17.81 -5.89
C ILE A 40 20.23 18.06 -4.63
N ILE A 41 19.62 17.82 -3.47
CA ILE A 41 20.25 17.99 -2.16
C ILE A 41 20.99 16.73 -1.68
N ARG A 42 20.66 15.55 -2.24
CA ARG A 42 21.24 14.25 -1.86
C ARG A 42 20.98 13.19 -2.93
N THR A 43 21.96 12.31 -3.13
CA THR A 43 21.81 11.04 -3.85
C THR A 43 22.03 9.89 -2.87
N THR A 44 21.18 8.87 -2.91
CA THR A 44 21.28 7.70 -2.03
C THR A 44 20.98 6.42 -2.80
N VAL A 45 21.45 5.29 -2.27
CA VAL A 45 21.26 3.96 -2.83
C VAL A 45 20.80 3.01 -1.74
N GLY A 46 19.92 2.07 -2.09
CA GLY A 46 19.44 1.04 -1.19
C GLY A 46 19.29 -0.28 -1.94
N LEU A 47 19.66 -1.38 -1.27
CA LEU A 47 19.49 -2.72 -1.83
C LEU A 47 18.01 -3.12 -1.83
N ARG A 48 17.60 -3.99 -2.75
CA ARG A 48 16.26 -4.60 -2.71
C ARG A 48 16.41 -6.12 -2.73
N PRO A 49 16.63 -6.75 -1.55
CA PRO A 49 16.75 -8.20 -1.46
C PRO A 49 15.47 -8.85 -1.98
N HIS A 50 15.60 -9.58 -3.09
CA HIS A 50 14.50 -10.24 -3.78
C HIS A 50 14.88 -11.68 -4.10
N ARG A 51 13.86 -12.50 -4.37
CA ARG A 51 14.05 -13.82 -4.97
C ARG A 51 13.15 -13.95 -6.20
N PRO A 52 13.61 -14.62 -7.26
CA PRO A 52 12.77 -14.94 -8.43
C PRO A 52 11.44 -15.61 -8.07
N SER A 53 11.42 -16.43 -7.01
CA SER A 53 10.25 -17.16 -6.53
C SER A 53 9.28 -16.35 -5.66
N GLY A 54 9.56 -15.08 -5.37
CA GLY A 54 8.78 -14.28 -4.42
C GLY A 54 9.37 -14.25 -3.00
N PHE A 55 8.71 -13.50 -2.12
CA PHE A 55 9.07 -13.46 -0.70
C PHE A 55 8.96 -14.85 -0.08
N VAL A 56 9.78 -15.10 0.94
CA VAL A 56 9.77 -16.33 1.72
C VAL A 56 9.06 -16.06 3.04
N LEU A 57 7.95 -16.77 3.26
CA LEU A 57 7.25 -16.82 4.54
C LEU A 57 6.90 -18.26 4.89
N ARG A 58 7.70 -18.88 5.77
CA ARG A 58 7.56 -20.27 6.21
C ARG A 58 8.28 -20.51 7.53
N ALA A 59 7.85 -21.51 8.29
CA ALA A 59 8.60 -22.01 9.43
C ALA A 59 9.57 -23.13 9.03
N GLU A 60 10.61 -23.29 9.83
CA GLU A 60 11.58 -24.38 9.79
C GLU A 60 12.02 -24.68 11.22
N ARG A 61 12.27 -25.95 11.54
CA ARG A 61 12.83 -26.34 12.83
C ARG A 61 14.35 -26.28 12.74
N LEU A 62 14.98 -25.54 13.65
CA LEU A 62 16.43 -25.50 13.84
C LEU A 62 16.72 -25.87 15.29
N ASP A 63 17.09 -27.13 15.50
CA ASP A 63 17.24 -27.73 16.84
C ASP A 63 15.98 -27.50 17.70
N ALA A 64 16.14 -26.95 18.90
CA ALA A 64 15.04 -26.63 19.81
C ALA A 64 14.23 -25.38 19.39
N LYS A 65 14.65 -24.64 18.35
CA LYS A 65 14.04 -23.35 17.96
C LYS A 65 13.22 -23.48 16.67
N THR A 66 12.14 -22.71 16.60
CA THR A 66 11.40 -22.52 15.34
C THR A 66 11.91 -21.25 14.67
N VAL A 67 12.47 -21.38 13.48
CA VAL A 67 12.90 -20.25 12.63
C VAL A 67 11.76 -19.92 11.68
N ILE A 68 11.20 -18.72 11.80
CA ILE A 68 10.17 -18.21 10.90
C ILE A 68 10.86 -17.28 9.91
N HIS A 69 10.99 -17.76 8.67
CA HIS A 69 11.51 -16.98 7.56
C HIS A 69 10.47 -15.92 7.18
N ASN A 70 10.86 -14.64 7.09
CA ASN A 70 10.03 -13.56 6.58
C ASN A 70 10.88 -12.52 5.83
N TYR A 71 11.29 -12.82 4.58
CA TYR A 71 12.26 -11.99 3.85
C TYR A 71 12.09 -12.08 2.33
N GLY A 72 12.87 -11.28 1.58
CA GLY A 72 12.89 -11.36 0.11
C GLY A 72 11.75 -10.60 -0.58
N HIS A 73 11.23 -9.55 0.03
CA HIS A 73 10.08 -8.78 -0.46
C HIS A 73 10.39 -7.87 -1.66
N GLY A 74 11.66 -7.76 -2.08
CA GLY A 74 12.08 -6.91 -3.19
C GLY A 74 11.64 -5.46 -3.01
N GLY A 75 10.93 -4.90 -3.98
CA GLY A 75 10.41 -3.53 -3.92
C GLY A 75 9.18 -3.34 -3.04
N SER A 76 8.57 -4.42 -2.53
CA SER A 76 7.26 -4.38 -1.89
C SER A 76 7.28 -4.48 -0.36
N GLY A 77 8.45 -4.41 0.26
CA GLY A 77 8.60 -4.56 1.72
C GLY A 77 7.68 -3.63 2.51
N MET A 78 7.67 -2.33 2.17
CA MET A 78 6.78 -1.35 2.82
C MET A 78 5.30 -1.72 2.70
N SER A 79 4.88 -2.16 1.52
CA SER A 79 3.47 -2.47 1.23
C SER A 79 2.98 -3.78 1.83
N LEU A 80 3.86 -4.75 2.07
CA LEU A 80 3.49 -6.11 2.51
C LEU A 80 3.83 -6.39 3.98
N SER A 81 4.76 -5.63 4.57
CA SER A 81 5.35 -5.86 5.90
C SER A 81 4.34 -6.15 7.01
N TRP A 82 3.26 -5.35 7.12
CA TRP A 82 2.20 -5.60 8.12
C TRP A 82 1.46 -6.91 7.92
N GLY A 83 1.25 -7.33 6.67
CA GLY A 83 0.56 -8.56 6.32
C GLY A 83 1.43 -9.79 6.49
N THR A 84 2.67 -9.75 5.99
CA THR A 84 3.61 -10.86 6.20
C THR A 84 4.03 -10.97 7.66
N GLY A 85 4.16 -9.85 8.38
CA GLY A 85 4.35 -9.83 9.83
C GLY A 85 3.19 -10.40 10.62
N PHE A 86 1.94 -10.13 10.21
CA PHE A 86 0.76 -10.75 10.81
C PHE A 86 0.80 -12.27 10.68
N MET A 87 1.05 -12.75 9.47
CA MET A 87 1.09 -14.18 9.16
C MET A 87 2.29 -14.88 9.82
N ALA A 88 3.44 -14.20 9.94
CA ALA A 88 4.58 -14.71 10.71
C ALA A 88 4.22 -14.86 12.19
N ALA A 89 3.46 -13.91 12.75
CA ALA A 89 3.02 -13.99 14.14
C ALA A 89 1.98 -15.11 14.36
N GLU A 90 1.08 -15.38 13.40
CA GLU A 90 0.19 -16.56 13.46
C GLU A 90 0.97 -17.88 13.51
N ILE A 91 2.07 -17.99 12.75
CA ILE A 91 2.94 -19.17 12.80
C ILE A 91 3.62 -19.27 14.17
N ALA A 92 4.03 -18.14 14.76
CA ALA A 92 4.64 -18.11 16.09
C ALA A 92 3.66 -18.54 17.19
N GLU A 93 2.37 -18.15 17.09
CA GLU A 93 1.31 -18.52 18.05
C GLU A 93 1.10 -20.04 18.16
N GLN A 94 1.46 -20.80 17.12
CA GLN A 94 1.41 -22.27 17.13
C GLN A 94 2.50 -22.91 18.00
N GLN A 95 3.46 -22.13 18.50
CA GLN A 95 4.50 -22.61 19.42
C GLN A 95 4.07 -22.37 20.87
N GLU A 96 4.68 -23.05 21.83
CA GLU A 96 4.41 -22.83 23.27
C GLU A 96 5.18 -21.63 23.82
N GLU A 97 6.42 -21.42 23.37
CA GLU A 97 7.28 -20.31 23.79
C GLU A 97 6.68 -18.96 23.36
N ARG A 98 6.78 -17.96 24.24
CA ARG A 98 6.27 -16.60 24.02
C ARG A 98 7.38 -15.55 23.92
N ARG A 99 8.64 -15.97 23.97
CA ARG A 99 9.79 -15.13 23.61
C ARG A 99 10.14 -15.27 22.14
N ALA A 100 10.27 -14.14 21.44
CA ALA A 100 10.63 -14.09 20.03
C ALA A 100 11.84 -13.19 19.78
N ALA A 101 12.84 -13.72 19.08
CA ALA A 101 13.93 -12.94 18.53
C ALA A 101 13.61 -12.57 17.08
N VAL A 102 13.58 -11.27 16.77
CA VAL A 102 13.39 -10.77 15.40
C VAL A 102 14.73 -10.32 14.85
N ILE A 103 15.15 -10.88 13.71
CA ILE A 103 16.43 -10.54 13.07
C ILE A 103 16.20 -9.46 12.01
N GLY A 104 16.69 -8.25 12.30
CA GLY A 104 16.61 -7.07 11.43
C GLY A 104 15.64 -6.00 11.93
N CYS A 105 16.06 -4.74 11.85
CA CYS A 105 15.29 -3.56 12.29
C CYS A 105 14.80 -2.70 11.11
N GLY A 106 14.65 -3.30 9.92
CA GLY A 106 13.96 -2.67 8.80
C GLY A 106 12.44 -2.79 8.93
N VAL A 107 11.70 -2.29 7.94
CA VAL A 107 10.22 -2.27 7.99
C VAL A 107 9.61 -3.65 8.28
N VAL A 108 10.12 -4.71 7.66
CA VAL A 108 9.60 -6.07 7.84
C VAL A 108 9.82 -6.55 9.28
N GLY A 109 11.00 -6.31 9.84
CA GLY A 109 11.32 -6.70 11.21
C GLY A 109 10.51 -5.90 12.23
N LEU A 110 10.43 -4.59 12.06
CA LEU A 110 9.64 -3.71 12.94
C LEU A 110 8.15 -4.07 12.94
N THR A 111 7.53 -4.27 11.77
CA THR A 111 6.11 -4.66 11.73
C THR A 111 5.88 -6.09 12.24
N THR A 112 6.82 -7.02 12.01
CA THR A 112 6.76 -8.36 12.60
C THR A 112 6.82 -8.28 14.13
N ALA A 113 7.75 -7.50 14.69
CA ALA A 113 7.86 -7.29 16.13
C ALA A 113 6.55 -6.73 16.72
N ARG A 114 5.96 -5.71 16.08
CA ARG A 114 4.66 -5.17 16.50
C ARG A 114 3.54 -6.20 16.43
N GLN A 115 3.50 -7.04 15.40
CA GLN A 115 2.48 -8.09 15.27
C GLN A 115 2.63 -9.20 16.31
N LEU A 116 3.86 -9.52 16.71
CA LEU A 116 4.18 -10.43 17.81
C LEU A 116 3.79 -9.83 19.17
N GLN A 117 4.16 -8.58 19.45
CA GLN A 117 3.79 -7.89 20.70
C GLN A 117 2.26 -7.80 20.89
N ARG A 118 1.51 -7.56 19.80
CA ARG A 118 0.03 -7.57 19.82
C ARG A 118 -0.57 -8.93 20.21
N ARG A 119 0.22 -10.01 20.20
CA ARG A 119 -0.17 -11.38 20.57
C ARG A 119 0.50 -11.84 21.87
N GLY A 120 1.03 -10.91 22.66
CA GLY A 120 1.61 -11.20 23.96
C GLY A 120 2.99 -11.86 23.92
N PHE A 121 3.71 -11.74 22.80
CA PHE A 121 5.11 -12.15 22.77
C PHE A 121 6.01 -11.10 23.42
N ASP A 122 6.98 -11.57 24.19
CA ASP A 122 8.17 -10.81 24.59
C ASP A 122 9.15 -10.80 23.42
N VAL A 123 9.50 -9.61 22.92
CA VAL A 123 10.20 -9.45 21.65
C VAL A 123 11.52 -8.70 21.83
N THR A 124 12.60 -9.31 21.37
CA THR A 124 13.88 -8.63 21.17
C THR A 124 14.23 -8.59 19.69
N ILE A 125 14.44 -7.38 19.15
CA ILE A 125 15.02 -7.19 17.81
C ILE A 125 16.53 -7.23 17.90
N TYR A 126 17.17 -8.06 17.08
CA TYR A 126 18.62 -8.08 16.89
C TYR A 126 18.95 -7.57 15.48
N ALA A 127 19.74 -6.52 15.37
CA ALA A 127 20.08 -5.95 14.07
C ALA A 127 21.47 -5.32 14.05
N MET A 128 22.15 -5.36 12.90
CA MET A 128 23.44 -4.66 12.75
C MET A 128 23.29 -3.14 12.60
N ALA A 129 22.11 -2.68 12.20
CA ALA A 129 21.76 -1.28 11.96
C ALA A 129 20.27 -1.08 12.28
N VAL A 130 19.93 0.13 12.71
CA VAL A 130 18.57 0.58 13.04
C VAL A 130 18.25 1.82 12.20
N PRO A 131 16.97 2.25 12.08
CA PRO A 131 16.66 3.54 11.45
C PRO A 131 17.49 4.67 12.08
N PRO A 132 18.02 5.62 11.27
CA PRO A 132 17.75 5.84 9.84
C PRO A 132 18.66 5.07 8.87
N ASP A 133 19.49 4.14 9.36
CA ASP A 133 20.57 3.50 8.59
C ASP A 133 20.19 2.12 8.04
N THR A 134 18.89 1.89 7.80
CA THR A 134 18.41 0.65 7.19
C THR A 134 18.15 0.82 5.71
N THR A 135 18.19 -0.29 4.97
CA THR A 135 17.71 -0.35 3.58
C THR A 135 16.26 0.17 3.41
N SER A 136 15.44 0.08 4.45
CA SER A 136 14.05 0.57 4.41
C SER A 136 13.98 2.10 4.33
N ASN A 137 14.96 2.81 4.91
CA ASN A 137 15.04 4.28 4.88
C ASN A 137 15.30 4.82 3.46
N MET A 138 15.86 4.01 2.57
CA MET A 138 16.18 4.41 1.19
C MET A 138 15.02 4.20 0.21
N SER A 139 13.83 3.88 0.70
CA SER A 139 12.66 3.59 -0.13
C SER A 139 11.95 4.87 -0.59
N LEU A 140 11.47 4.89 -1.85
CA LEU A 140 10.49 5.89 -2.31
C LEU A 140 9.13 5.74 -1.59
N ALA A 141 8.89 4.56 -1.01
CA ALA A 141 7.79 4.13 -0.15
C ALA A 141 6.37 4.62 -0.48
N GLY A 142 5.53 3.67 -0.86
CA GLY A 142 4.09 3.81 -0.97
C GLY A 142 3.43 2.43 -0.98
N PHE A 143 2.12 2.40 -1.23
CA PHE A 143 1.42 1.13 -1.44
C PHE A 143 1.56 0.66 -2.90
N THR A 144 2.69 0.03 -3.20
CA THR A 144 3.03 -0.57 -4.49
C THR A 144 3.30 -2.07 -4.32
N PRO A 145 2.32 -2.86 -3.85
CA PRO A 145 2.57 -4.22 -3.38
C PRO A 145 3.07 -5.15 -4.48
N THR A 146 2.90 -4.83 -5.77
CA THR A 146 3.35 -5.63 -6.91
C THR A 146 4.72 -5.23 -7.48
N SER A 147 5.45 -4.30 -6.85
CA SER A 147 6.76 -3.85 -7.36
C SER A 147 7.88 -4.82 -7.03
N GLY A 148 8.41 -5.54 -8.04
CA GLY A 148 9.63 -6.34 -7.89
C GLY A 148 9.48 -7.53 -6.94
N LEU A 149 8.39 -8.29 -7.10
CA LEU A 149 8.04 -9.42 -6.22
C LEU A 149 8.61 -10.76 -6.71
N VAL A 150 8.21 -11.16 -7.91
CA VAL A 150 8.27 -12.56 -8.38
C VAL A 150 8.35 -12.59 -9.90
N GLU A 151 9.17 -13.49 -10.43
CA GLU A 151 9.16 -13.79 -11.85
C GLU A 151 7.86 -14.51 -12.20
N THR A 152 7.17 -14.05 -13.24
CA THR A 152 5.88 -14.61 -13.61
C THR A 152 5.96 -16.12 -13.80
N ALA A 153 7.03 -16.64 -14.40
CA ALA A 153 7.23 -18.08 -14.61
C ALA A 153 7.26 -18.90 -13.30
N GLN A 154 7.74 -18.32 -12.19
CA GLN A 154 7.91 -19.00 -10.89
C GLN A 154 6.69 -18.88 -9.97
N ARG A 155 5.62 -18.17 -10.39
CA ARG A 155 4.41 -18.02 -9.58
C ARG A 155 3.64 -19.33 -9.44
N THR A 156 3.31 -19.69 -8.21
CA THR A 156 2.43 -20.82 -7.87
C THR A 156 1.08 -20.32 -7.34
N ARG A 157 0.02 -21.15 -7.41
CA ARG A 157 -1.29 -20.80 -6.83
C ARG A 157 -1.22 -20.58 -5.32
N ALA A 158 -0.40 -21.37 -4.63
CA ALA A 158 -0.18 -21.23 -3.19
C ALA A 158 0.46 -19.87 -2.85
N TRP A 159 1.49 -19.48 -3.60
CA TRP A 159 2.13 -18.17 -3.41
C TRP A 159 1.18 -17.02 -3.74
N ASP A 160 0.40 -17.12 -4.82
CA ASP A 160 -0.61 -16.11 -5.16
C ASP A 160 -1.65 -15.93 -4.03
N ALA A 161 -2.11 -17.03 -3.42
CA ALA A 161 -3.02 -16.97 -2.27
C ALA A 161 -2.35 -16.34 -1.03
N GLN A 162 -1.09 -16.72 -0.75
CA GLN A 162 -0.30 -16.14 0.34
C GLN A 162 -0.10 -14.62 0.13
N PHE A 163 0.24 -14.20 -1.08
CA PHE A 163 0.37 -12.78 -1.44
C PHE A 163 -0.94 -12.02 -1.26
N ARG A 164 -2.06 -12.53 -1.76
CA ARG A 164 -3.38 -11.87 -1.63
C ARG A 164 -3.76 -11.64 -0.17
N ARG A 165 -3.56 -12.67 0.67
CA ARG A 165 -3.79 -12.55 2.10
C ARG A 165 -2.90 -11.46 2.74
N ALA A 166 -1.61 -11.47 2.43
CA ALA A 166 -0.67 -10.48 2.95
C ALA A 166 -1.04 -9.05 2.53
N VAL A 167 -1.37 -8.83 1.25
CA VAL A 167 -1.69 -7.48 0.74
C VAL A 167 -3.01 -6.94 1.31
N GLU A 168 -4.02 -7.79 1.51
CA GLU A 168 -5.30 -7.39 2.12
C GLU A 168 -5.12 -6.95 3.58
N ILE A 169 -4.36 -7.71 4.36
CA ILE A 169 -4.06 -7.37 5.75
C ILE A 169 -3.23 -6.09 5.81
N ALA A 170 -2.17 -6.01 5.00
CA ALA A 170 -1.28 -4.86 5.01
C ALA A 170 -1.98 -3.57 4.59
N TYR A 171 -2.85 -3.62 3.58
CA TYR A 171 -3.61 -2.45 3.14
C TYR A 171 -4.51 -1.91 4.26
N LYS A 172 -5.29 -2.79 4.90
CA LYS A 172 -6.15 -2.39 6.04
C LYS A 172 -5.35 -1.78 7.18
N GLN A 173 -4.21 -2.36 7.53
CA GLN A 173 -3.34 -1.83 8.59
C GLN A 173 -2.77 -0.45 8.21
N LEU A 174 -2.25 -0.30 6.99
CA LEU A 174 -1.72 0.99 6.52
C LEU A 174 -2.78 2.09 6.50
N GLN A 175 -4.04 1.76 6.17
CA GLN A 175 -5.16 2.71 6.25
C GLN A 175 -5.42 3.21 7.68
N LEU A 176 -5.30 2.33 8.69
CA LEU A 176 -5.45 2.71 10.10
C LEU A 176 -4.30 3.57 10.64
N LEU A 177 -3.16 3.54 9.96
CA LEU A 177 -1.96 4.29 10.33
C LEU A 177 -1.82 5.62 9.57
N VAL A 178 -2.80 5.97 8.72
CA VAL A 178 -2.82 7.27 8.02
C VAL A 178 -2.83 8.39 9.04
N GLY A 179 -1.87 9.29 8.93
CA GLY A 179 -1.73 10.44 9.81
C GLY A 179 -0.27 10.88 9.99
N PRO A 180 -0.08 12.07 10.59
CA PRO A 180 1.24 12.66 10.78
C PRO A 180 2.17 11.82 11.66
N LYS A 181 1.63 11.10 12.68
CA LYS A 181 2.43 10.24 13.57
C LYS A 181 3.30 9.24 12.79
N TYR A 182 2.72 8.60 11.77
CA TYR A 182 3.41 7.56 11.01
C TYR A 182 3.92 8.07 9.66
N GLY A 183 3.74 9.36 9.33
CA GLY A 183 4.11 9.90 8.02
C GLY A 183 3.38 9.21 6.86
N ILE A 184 2.15 8.73 7.08
CA ILE A 184 1.35 8.04 6.06
C ILE A 184 0.24 8.97 5.58
N THR A 185 0.16 9.18 4.28
CA THR A 185 -0.80 10.10 3.65
C THR A 185 -1.45 9.50 2.41
N TRP A 186 -2.63 10.00 2.06
CA TRP A 186 -3.22 9.80 0.74
C TRP A 186 -2.75 10.91 -0.20
N MET A 187 -2.22 10.53 -1.36
CA MET A 187 -1.79 11.48 -2.37
C MET A 187 -2.20 10.99 -3.76
N ASN A 188 -2.59 11.91 -4.63
CA ASN A 188 -2.87 11.59 -6.03
C ASN A 188 -1.55 11.35 -6.78
N GLY A 189 -1.41 10.17 -7.38
CA GLY A 189 -0.39 9.90 -8.39
C GLY A 189 -0.95 10.18 -9.77
N TYR A 190 -0.24 10.98 -10.57
CA TYR A 190 -0.62 11.37 -11.92
C TYR A 190 0.15 10.57 -12.98
N SER A 191 -0.54 10.13 -14.02
CA SER A 191 0.01 9.43 -15.18
C SER A 191 -0.39 10.17 -16.46
N MET A 192 0.61 10.67 -17.18
CA MET A 192 0.45 11.39 -18.45
C MET A 192 0.29 10.41 -19.61
N GLN A 193 -0.65 10.69 -20.54
CA GLN A 193 -1.00 9.79 -21.64
C GLN A 193 -1.25 10.58 -22.94
N ALA A 194 -0.74 10.05 -24.06
CA ALA A 194 -0.92 10.65 -25.39
C ALA A 194 -2.29 10.33 -26.03
N ALA A 195 -2.92 9.23 -25.62
CA ALA A 195 -4.19 8.74 -26.14
C ALA A 195 -5.19 8.54 -24.97
N PRO A 196 -6.51 8.57 -25.23
CA PRO A 196 -7.48 8.27 -24.19
C PRO A 196 -7.27 6.85 -23.67
N PRO A 197 -7.43 6.59 -22.37
CA PRO A 197 -7.27 5.25 -21.82
C PRO A 197 -8.25 4.29 -22.49
N ALA A 198 -7.79 3.08 -22.83
CA ALA A 198 -8.57 2.06 -23.54
C ALA A 198 -9.89 1.66 -22.84
N ASN A 199 -10.08 2.07 -21.58
CA ASN A 199 -11.22 1.76 -20.74
C ASN A 199 -12.14 2.98 -20.50
N ALA A 200 -11.96 4.09 -21.23
CA ALA A 200 -12.80 5.29 -21.10
C ALA A 200 -14.22 5.10 -21.66
N SER A 201 -14.48 4.03 -22.42
CA SER A 201 -15.82 3.66 -22.85
C SER A 201 -16.50 2.75 -21.82
N VAL A 202 -17.42 3.32 -21.03
CA VAL A 202 -18.48 2.57 -20.34
C VAL A 202 -19.51 2.11 -21.40
N ARG A 203 -19.10 1.31 -22.38
CA ARG A 203 -20.02 0.66 -23.31
C ARG A 203 -19.68 -0.83 -23.34
N PRO A 204 -20.64 -1.74 -23.07
CA PRO A 204 -20.39 -3.17 -23.12
C PRO A 204 -19.89 -3.54 -24.52
N THR A 205 -18.64 -3.98 -24.63
CA THR A 205 -18.14 -4.62 -25.85
C THR A 205 -18.78 -6.00 -25.98
N PRO A 206 -19.25 -6.41 -27.17
CA PRO A 206 -19.68 -7.79 -27.41
C PRO A 206 -18.52 -8.75 -27.10
N PRO A 207 -18.81 -10.01 -26.73
CA PRO A 207 -17.77 -10.98 -26.41
C PRO A 207 -16.93 -11.28 -27.67
N SER A 208 -15.77 -10.64 -27.77
CA SER A 208 -14.72 -11.03 -28.71
C SER A 208 -13.96 -12.24 -28.16
N ALA A 209 -13.47 -13.06 -29.10
CA ALA A 209 -12.80 -14.36 -28.95
C ALA A 209 -11.97 -14.56 -27.67
N PRO A 210 -11.89 -15.80 -27.15
CA PRO A 210 -11.19 -16.11 -25.90
C PRO A 210 -9.75 -15.62 -25.98
N SER A 211 -9.47 -14.57 -25.21
CA SER A 211 -8.10 -14.15 -24.94
C SER A 211 -7.38 -15.30 -24.23
N PRO A 212 -6.08 -15.54 -24.50
CA PRO A 212 -5.31 -16.49 -23.72
C PRO A 212 -5.48 -16.16 -22.23
N PRO A 213 -5.54 -17.14 -21.32
CA PRO A 213 -5.86 -16.90 -19.92
C PRO A 213 -4.85 -15.89 -19.35
N ARG A 214 -5.27 -14.63 -19.23
CA ARG A 214 -4.47 -13.60 -18.58
C ARG A 214 -4.30 -14.09 -17.15
N ARG A 215 -3.08 -14.42 -16.74
CA ARG A 215 -2.78 -14.68 -15.34
C ARG A 215 -3.38 -13.53 -14.54
N GLN A 216 -4.32 -13.85 -13.65
CA GLN A 216 -5.05 -12.85 -12.88
C GLN A 216 -4.07 -11.87 -12.25
N SER A 217 -4.41 -10.58 -12.32
CA SER A 217 -3.63 -9.53 -11.67
C SER A 217 -3.44 -9.87 -10.19
N LEU A 218 -2.22 -9.72 -9.69
CA LEU A 218 -1.86 -10.05 -8.32
C LEU A 218 -2.63 -9.22 -7.30
N LEU A 219 -2.77 -7.92 -7.57
CA LEU A 219 -3.51 -7.02 -6.70
C LEU A 219 -5.03 -7.27 -6.87
N PRO A 220 -5.76 -7.69 -5.81
CA PRO A 220 -7.22 -7.83 -5.84
C PRO A 220 -7.90 -6.54 -6.32
N GLN A 221 -9.05 -6.67 -6.98
CA GLN A 221 -9.72 -5.52 -7.61
C GLN A 221 -10.23 -4.54 -6.55
N GLU A 222 -10.63 -5.06 -5.40
CA GLU A 222 -11.20 -4.33 -4.26
C GLU A 222 -10.16 -3.42 -3.59
N LEU A 223 -8.87 -3.76 -3.72
CA LEU A 223 -7.77 -2.96 -3.21
C LEU A 223 -7.30 -1.88 -4.20
N ARG A 224 -7.89 -1.82 -5.39
CA ARG A 224 -7.55 -0.80 -6.38
C ARG A 224 -8.40 0.43 -6.13
N THR A 225 -7.72 1.54 -5.89
CA THR A 225 -8.38 2.84 -5.91
C THR A 225 -8.87 3.16 -7.31
N GLY A 226 -10.03 3.80 -7.39
CA GLY A 226 -10.55 4.35 -8.64
C GLY A 226 -9.55 5.33 -9.26
N SER A 227 -9.60 5.45 -10.59
CA SER A 227 -8.83 6.43 -11.33
C SER A 227 -9.79 7.38 -12.02
N VAL A 228 -9.49 8.67 -11.96
CA VAL A 228 -10.15 9.70 -12.76
C VAL A 228 -9.29 9.95 -13.99
N THR A 229 -9.92 10.15 -15.14
CA THR A 229 -9.24 10.58 -16.38
C THR A 229 -9.70 11.98 -16.70
N LEU A 230 -8.75 12.85 -16.97
CA LEU A 230 -8.92 14.22 -17.43
C LEU A 230 -8.45 14.32 -18.88
N GLY A 231 -9.23 14.98 -19.73
CA GLY A 231 -8.94 15.24 -21.12
C GLY A 231 -8.40 16.66 -21.39
N PRO A 232 -8.34 17.05 -22.67
CA PRO A 232 -7.77 18.34 -23.07
C PRO A 232 -8.51 19.51 -22.42
N GLY A 233 -7.76 20.43 -21.80
CA GLY A 233 -8.31 21.63 -21.15
C GLY A 233 -8.73 21.45 -19.68
N GLU A 234 -8.73 20.22 -19.15
CA GLU A 234 -9.14 19.93 -17.77
C GLU A 234 -7.97 19.90 -16.77
N HIS A 235 -6.73 19.97 -17.26
CA HIS A 235 -5.52 19.83 -16.46
C HIS A 235 -4.34 20.65 -17.02
N PRO A 236 -3.27 20.89 -16.23
CA PRO A 236 -2.14 21.73 -16.66
C PRO A 236 -0.97 20.95 -17.31
N PHE A 237 -1.05 19.62 -17.41
CA PHE A 237 0.03 18.79 -17.97
C PHE A 237 0.15 18.91 -19.51
N PRO A 238 1.35 18.66 -20.08
CA PRO A 238 1.62 18.86 -21.51
C PRO A 238 1.07 17.75 -22.43
N THR A 239 0.43 16.72 -21.88
CA THR A 239 -0.17 15.62 -22.66
C THR A 239 -1.67 15.75 -22.77
N PRO A 240 -2.34 15.32 -23.87
CA PRO A 240 -3.78 15.51 -24.03
C PRO A 240 -4.66 14.85 -22.96
N TYR A 241 -4.16 13.77 -22.34
CA TYR A 241 -4.86 13.07 -21.28
C TYR A 241 -3.98 12.87 -20.07
N VAL A 242 -4.59 12.94 -18.89
CA VAL A 242 -3.97 12.58 -17.62
C VAL A 242 -4.93 11.75 -16.83
N SER A 243 -4.44 10.66 -16.24
CA SER A 243 -5.18 9.97 -15.20
C SER A 243 -4.54 10.20 -13.86
N TYR A 244 -5.36 10.28 -12.82
CA TYR A 244 -4.87 10.28 -11.46
C TYR A 244 -5.66 9.32 -10.58
N ARG A 245 -5.01 8.83 -9.54
CA ARG A 245 -5.61 7.99 -8.52
C ARG A 245 -5.03 8.31 -7.15
N PRO A 246 -5.84 8.30 -6.08
CA PRO A 246 -5.31 8.37 -4.74
C PRO A 246 -4.52 7.09 -4.44
N ALA A 247 -3.39 7.23 -3.77
CA ALA A 247 -2.56 6.13 -3.30
C ALA A 247 -1.93 6.49 -1.96
N ILE A 248 -1.66 5.48 -1.14
CA ILE A 248 -0.92 5.66 0.11
C ILE A 248 0.54 5.97 -0.20
N ARG A 249 1.06 7.04 0.40
CA ARG A 249 2.47 7.42 0.47
C ARG A 249 2.94 7.27 1.91
N ILE A 250 4.20 6.86 2.06
CA ILE A 250 4.81 6.61 3.36
C ILE A 250 6.13 7.36 3.37
N GLU A 251 6.35 8.24 4.34
CA GLU A 251 7.63 8.90 4.55
C GLU A 251 8.54 8.01 5.41
N PRO A 252 9.56 7.33 4.85
CA PRO A 252 10.28 6.28 5.56
C PRO A 252 10.92 6.73 6.88
N SER A 253 11.49 7.94 6.91
CA SER A 253 12.16 8.44 8.12
C SER A 253 11.19 8.64 9.28
N ILE A 254 10.00 9.20 9.02
CA ILE A 254 8.97 9.36 10.07
C ILE A 254 8.40 7.98 10.44
N TYR A 255 8.10 7.18 9.43
CA TYR A 255 7.41 5.91 9.62
C TYR A 255 8.25 4.90 10.41
N LEU A 256 9.52 4.73 10.06
CA LEU A 256 10.40 3.75 10.70
C LEU A 256 10.76 4.17 12.12
N ASP A 257 10.98 5.46 12.38
CA ASP A 257 11.24 5.98 13.72
C ASP A 257 10.01 5.77 14.62
N ALA A 258 8.80 6.08 14.12
CA ALA A 258 7.55 5.82 14.82
C ALA A 258 7.33 4.32 15.14
N LEU A 259 7.76 3.42 14.25
CA LEU A 259 7.71 1.98 14.51
C LEU A 259 8.73 1.52 15.55
N VAL A 260 9.93 2.11 15.58
CA VAL A 260 10.93 1.86 16.62
C VAL A 260 10.39 2.29 17.98
N GLU A 261 9.85 3.51 18.06
CA GLU A 261 9.20 4.03 19.26
C GLU A 261 8.08 3.10 19.74
N ASP A 262 7.21 2.65 18.83
CA ASP A 262 6.14 1.71 19.15
C ASP A 262 6.67 0.34 19.62
N VAL A 263 7.81 -0.14 19.14
CA VAL A 263 8.40 -1.41 19.65
C VAL A 263 8.87 -1.22 21.09
N LEU A 264 9.62 -0.15 21.35
CA LEU A 264 10.15 0.16 22.68
C LEU A 264 9.04 0.46 23.69
N LEU A 265 8.04 1.25 23.29
CA LEU A 265 6.89 1.63 24.13
C LEU A 265 6.09 0.40 24.59
N PHE A 266 6.03 -0.65 23.78
CA PHE A 266 5.34 -1.89 24.10
C PHE A 266 6.28 -2.95 24.68
N GLY A 267 7.38 -2.53 25.31
CA GLY A 267 8.27 -3.37 26.11
C GLY A 267 9.22 -4.26 25.31
N GLY A 268 9.41 -3.98 24.02
CA GLY A 268 10.39 -4.70 23.21
C GLY A 268 11.79 -4.09 23.34
N ASP A 269 12.81 -4.92 23.18
CA ASP A 269 14.21 -4.50 23.20
C ASP A 269 14.80 -4.46 21.78
N ILE A 270 15.78 -3.58 21.57
CA ILE A 270 16.57 -3.54 20.33
C ILE A 270 18.05 -3.66 20.69
N VAL A 271 18.67 -4.75 20.24
CA VAL A 271 20.09 -5.04 20.49
C VAL A 271 20.87 -4.90 19.19
N ILE A 272 21.80 -3.94 19.16
CA ILE A 272 22.71 -3.75 18.03
C ILE A 272 23.74 -4.87 18.04
N ARG A 273 23.67 -5.77 17.06
CA ARG A 273 24.51 -6.96 16.99
C ARG A 273 24.69 -7.46 15.56
N LYS A 274 25.90 -7.94 15.28
CA LYS A 274 26.22 -8.74 14.09
C LYS A 274 26.25 -10.23 14.45
N PHE A 275 25.84 -11.10 13.53
CA PHE A 275 25.80 -12.55 13.73
C PHE A 275 27.00 -13.26 13.09
N ASP A 276 28.08 -12.51 12.88
CA ASP A 276 29.26 -12.89 12.11
C ASP A 276 30.22 -13.79 12.90
N THR A 277 29.96 -13.97 14.20
CA THR A 277 30.73 -14.81 15.11
C THR A 277 29.85 -15.92 15.66
N GLN A 278 30.21 -17.18 15.39
CA GLN A 278 29.71 -18.32 16.16
C GLN A 278 30.07 -18.10 17.63
N ARG A 279 29.09 -18.25 18.52
CA ARG A 279 29.36 -18.43 19.96
C ARG A 279 29.49 -19.90 20.26
#